data_AF-A0A7W4K4A9-F1
#
_entry.id   AF-A0A7W4K4A9-F1
#
_cell.length_a   1.000
_cell.length_b   1.000
_cell.length_c   1.000
_cell.angle_alpha   90.00
_cell.angle_beta   90.00
_cell.angle_gamma   90.00
#
_symmetry.space_group_name_H-M   'P 1'
#
loop_
_entity.id
_entity.type
_entity.pdbx_description
1 polymer ?
#
loop_
_entity_poly.entity_id
_entity_poly.type
_entity_poly.pdbx_seq_one_letter_code
_entity_poly.pdbx_strand_id
1 'polypeptide(L)'
;MSDPLRTGPDVVESGPGVSRRTLMMATAVAGVSTLAPEMLAPGRAAARALSADEERFLAVSKAVTGHQDLNPDIATRLFAAMVRTFPGYGARIEALSHLTQAGGKPEEILARAEEANQRQTMLGLVAAWFTGSVQDKTNAPMVAYYDALMYRPTHDALPVPTYCFAVPAWWTETPPALGVSVTSPVPVPAPPPPPVGIQSPPPAQSKVLPTKPPAKEH
;
A
#
# COMPACT_ATOMS: atom_id res chain seq x y z
N MET A 1 -91.95 18.19 -9.15
CA MET A 1 -91.77 17.35 -10.36
C MET A 1 -90.44 17.75 -10.96
N SER A 2 -89.32 17.02 -10.87
CA SER A 2 -88.96 15.75 -10.25
C SER A 2 -87.42 15.76 -10.10
N ASP A 3 -86.89 15.10 -9.08
CA ASP A 3 -85.47 14.72 -8.88
C ASP A 3 -85.28 13.26 -9.39
N PRO A 4 -84.10 12.60 -9.51
CA PRO A 4 -82.68 13.00 -9.43
C PRO A 4 -81.77 12.40 -10.55
N LEU A 5 -80.46 12.71 -10.55
CA LEU A 5 -79.36 11.73 -10.79
C LEU A 5 -77.95 12.30 -10.45
N ARG A 6 -77.38 11.67 -9.43
CA ARG A 6 -75.97 11.47 -8.96
C ARG A 6 -74.89 11.49 -10.07
N THR A 7 -73.65 12.00 -9.90
CA THR A 7 -72.46 11.52 -9.14
C THR A 7 -71.35 12.59 -9.28
N GLY A 8 -70.62 13.10 -8.26
CA GLY A 8 -69.63 12.45 -7.37
C GLY A 8 -68.19 12.82 -7.83
N PRO A 9 -67.29 13.38 -6.98
CA PRO A 9 -65.90 13.66 -7.36
C PRO A 9 -65.02 12.40 -7.28
N ASP A 10 -64.21 12.15 -8.32
CA ASP A 10 -63.21 11.08 -8.32
C ASP A 10 -62.08 11.39 -7.32
N VAL A 11 -62.09 10.67 -6.20
CA VAL A 11 -60.94 10.54 -5.30
C VAL A 11 -60.08 9.40 -5.83
N VAL A 12 -58.87 9.70 -6.30
CA VAL A 12 -57.86 8.68 -6.60
C VAL A 12 -57.30 8.16 -5.27
N GLU A 13 -57.76 6.98 -4.87
CA GLU A 13 -57.30 6.26 -3.70
C GLU A 13 -55.87 5.72 -3.93
N SER A 14 -54.91 6.17 -3.11
CA SER A 14 -53.54 5.63 -3.09
C SER A 14 -53.50 4.44 -2.13
N GLY A 15 -53.32 3.23 -2.66
CA GLY A 15 -53.18 2.01 -1.86
C GLY A 15 -51.93 2.02 -0.95
N PRO A 16 -51.94 1.28 0.17
CA PRO A 16 -50.86 1.32 1.15
C PRO A 16 -49.64 0.55 0.64
N GLY A 17 -48.57 1.28 0.29
CA GLY A 17 -47.28 0.70 -0.03
C GLY A 17 -46.64 0.07 1.22
N VAL A 18 -46.33 -1.22 1.16
CA VAL A 18 -45.53 -1.92 2.16
C VAL A 18 -44.18 -1.18 2.31
N SER A 19 -43.96 -0.60 3.49
CA SER A 19 -42.74 0.14 3.80
C SER A 19 -41.56 -0.81 3.86
N ARG A 20 -40.49 -0.50 3.10
CA ARG A 20 -39.19 -1.20 3.14
C ARG A 20 -38.62 -1.37 4.55
N ARG A 21 -39.03 -0.50 5.47
CA ARG A 21 -38.65 -0.52 6.89
C ARG A 21 -39.25 -1.71 7.66
N THR A 22 -40.45 -2.13 7.29
CA THR A 22 -41.13 -3.30 7.88
C THR A 22 -40.50 -4.61 7.41
N LEU A 23 -40.01 -4.64 6.16
CA LEU A 23 -39.31 -5.81 5.62
C LEU A 23 -37.94 -6.02 6.27
N MET A 24 -37.24 -4.94 6.66
CA MET A 24 -35.96 -5.04 7.37
C MET A 24 -36.08 -5.39 8.86
N MET A 25 -37.25 -5.19 9.48
CA MET A 25 -37.47 -5.61 10.87
C MET A 25 -37.89 -7.09 11.02
N ALA A 26 -38.36 -7.73 9.94
CA ALA A 26 -38.86 -9.10 9.99
C ALA A 26 -37.77 -10.19 10.00
N THR A 27 -36.50 -9.85 9.76
CA THR A 27 -35.39 -10.84 9.71
C THR A 27 -34.66 -11.03 11.03
N ALA A 28 -35.05 -10.35 12.11
CA ALA A 28 -34.28 -10.34 13.36
C ALA A 28 -34.58 -11.49 14.35
N VAL A 29 -35.51 -12.41 14.07
CA VAL A 29 -35.85 -13.46 15.04
C VAL A 29 -36.03 -14.83 14.36
N ALA A 30 -34.91 -15.50 14.05
CA ALA A 30 -34.81 -16.96 14.05
C ALA A 30 -33.34 -17.38 13.90
N GLY A 31 -32.75 -17.95 14.96
CA GLY A 31 -31.48 -18.66 14.84
C GLY A 31 -30.55 -18.59 16.06
N VAL A 32 -31.02 -19.01 17.23
CA VAL A 32 -30.11 -19.41 18.32
C VAL A 32 -29.74 -20.87 18.08
N SER A 33 -28.53 -21.11 17.59
CA SER A 33 -27.87 -22.42 17.62
C SER A 33 -26.39 -22.22 17.96
N THR A 34 -25.99 -22.82 19.07
CA THR A 34 -24.66 -22.84 19.66
C THR A 34 -23.62 -23.49 18.74
N LEU A 35 -22.55 -22.76 18.42
CA LEU A 35 -21.12 -23.15 18.44
C LEU A 35 -20.26 -22.07 17.72
N ALA A 36 -19.19 -21.62 18.39
CA ALA A 36 -18.14 -20.68 17.99
C ALA A 36 -18.47 -19.15 17.95
N PRO A 37 -18.05 -18.35 18.95
CA PRO A 37 -18.17 -16.89 18.90
C PRO A 37 -17.06 -16.19 18.07
N GLU A 38 -16.17 -16.93 17.41
CA GLU A 38 -14.99 -16.38 16.71
C GLU A 38 -15.25 -15.98 15.24
N MET A 39 -16.50 -16.02 14.75
CA MET A 39 -16.78 -15.85 13.32
C MET A 39 -17.41 -14.50 12.92
N LEU A 40 -17.47 -13.53 13.84
CA LEU A 40 -18.08 -12.21 13.57
C LEU A 40 -17.16 -11.01 13.81
N ALA A 41 -15.85 -11.22 13.99
CA ALA A 41 -14.87 -10.15 13.91
C ALA A 41 -14.26 -10.09 12.50
N PRO A 42 -14.73 -9.21 11.60
CA PRO A 42 -14.01 -8.97 10.36
C PRO A 42 -12.62 -8.43 10.71
N GLY A 43 -11.57 -9.18 10.36
CA GLY A 43 -10.20 -8.66 10.32
C GLY A 43 -9.19 -9.21 11.32
N ARG A 44 -9.52 -10.22 12.15
CA ARG A 44 -8.49 -10.93 12.93
C ARG A 44 -8.19 -12.29 12.28
N ALA A 45 -7.31 -12.26 11.27
CA ALA A 45 -6.69 -13.49 10.82
C ALA A 45 -5.89 -14.09 12.00
N ALA A 46 -6.11 -15.36 12.31
CA ALA A 46 -5.30 -16.06 13.30
C ALA A 46 -3.82 -15.93 12.88
N ALA A 47 -2.96 -15.53 13.82
CA ALA A 47 -1.53 -15.38 13.55
C ALA A 47 -0.96 -16.72 13.09
N ARG A 48 -0.50 -16.77 11.84
CA ARG A 48 0.14 -17.95 11.27
C ARG A 48 1.52 -18.09 11.88
N ALA A 49 1.87 -19.29 12.36
CA ALA A 49 3.25 -19.58 12.72
C ALA A 49 4.14 -19.51 11.47
N LEU A 50 5.28 -18.83 11.61
CA LEU A 50 6.29 -18.76 10.56
C LEU A 50 7.00 -20.11 10.42
N SER A 51 7.46 -20.41 9.20
CA SER A 51 8.40 -21.51 9.02
C SER A 51 9.80 -21.10 9.50
N ALA A 52 10.68 -22.06 9.79
CA ALA A 52 12.06 -21.77 10.20
C ALA A 52 12.82 -20.89 9.18
N ASP A 53 12.53 -21.04 7.89
CA ASP A 53 13.15 -20.21 6.84
C ASP A 53 12.59 -18.80 6.80
N GLU A 54 11.29 -18.62 7.08
CA GLU A 54 10.66 -17.31 7.18
C GLU A 54 11.14 -16.56 8.43
N GLU A 55 11.28 -17.26 9.57
CA GLU A 55 11.87 -16.70 10.79
C GLU A 55 13.30 -16.25 10.54
N ARG A 56 14.10 -17.08 9.87
CA ARG A 56 15.48 -16.74 9.50
C ARG A 56 15.52 -15.53 8.58
N PHE A 57 14.67 -15.49 7.55
CA PHE A 57 14.60 -14.35 6.64
C PHE A 57 14.23 -13.06 7.36
N LEU A 58 13.23 -13.11 8.25
CA LEU A 58 12.83 -11.97 9.06
C LEU A 58 13.97 -11.51 9.98
N ALA A 59 14.65 -12.43 10.67
CA ALA A 59 15.77 -12.10 11.54
C ALA A 59 16.93 -11.43 10.77
N VAL A 60 17.33 -12.00 9.63
CA VAL A 60 18.34 -11.40 8.75
C VAL A 60 17.90 -10.02 8.30
N SER A 61 16.64 -9.88 7.86
CA SER A 61 16.08 -8.61 7.39
C SER A 61 16.16 -7.52 8.46
N LYS A 62 15.79 -7.83 9.70
CA LYS A 62 15.89 -6.87 10.83
C LYS A 62 17.33 -6.44 11.08
N ALA A 63 18.26 -7.40 11.06
CA ALA A 63 19.67 -7.12 11.29
C ALA A 63 20.27 -6.23 10.19
N VAL A 64 20.05 -6.55 8.91
CA VAL A 64 20.66 -5.82 7.78
C VAL A 64 20.01 -4.48 7.49
N THR A 65 18.74 -4.29 7.86
CA THR A 65 18.05 -3.00 7.69
C THR A 65 18.15 -2.11 8.92
N GLY A 66 18.51 -2.67 10.09
CA GLY A 66 18.45 -1.98 11.38
C GLY A 66 17.04 -1.76 11.93
N HIS A 67 15.99 -2.22 11.25
CA HIS A 67 14.61 -2.03 11.66
C HIS A 67 14.09 -3.25 12.41
N GLN A 68 13.70 -3.08 13.69
CA GLN A 68 13.22 -4.21 14.52
C GLN A 68 11.71 -4.47 14.40
N ASP A 69 10.99 -3.51 13.85
CA ASP A 69 9.54 -3.45 13.69
C ASP A 69 9.06 -3.93 12.30
N LEU A 70 9.89 -4.70 11.57
CA LEU A 70 9.49 -5.25 10.28
C LEU A 70 8.28 -6.18 10.42
N ASN A 71 7.30 -6.00 9.53
CA ASN A 71 6.06 -6.79 9.50
C ASN A 71 6.36 -8.25 9.06
N PRO A 72 6.02 -9.26 9.88
CA PRO A 72 6.23 -10.66 9.54
C PRO A 72 5.53 -11.12 8.25
N ASP A 73 4.31 -10.66 7.98
CA ASP A 73 3.56 -11.05 6.79
C ASP A 73 4.22 -10.53 5.50
N ILE A 74 4.74 -9.29 5.56
CA ILE A 74 5.52 -8.72 4.46
C ILE A 74 6.80 -9.51 4.27
N ALA A 75 7.50 -9.88 5.36
CA ALA A 75 8.71 -10.68 5.29
C ALA A 75 8.46 -12.04 4.62
N THR A 76 7.39 -12.74 5.00
CA THR A 76 6.99 -14.01 4.38
C THR A 76 6.73 -13.85 2.87
N ARG A 77 5.94 -12.84 2.47
CA ARG A 77 5.62 -12.58 1.06
C ARG A 77 6.86 -12.18 0.26
N LEU A 78 7.72 -11.35 0.85
CA LEU A 78 8.95 -10.88 0.23
C LEU A 78 9.92 -12.04 0.03
N PHE A 79 10.10 -12.89 1.05
CA PHE A 79 10.93 -14.09 0.93
C PHE A 79 10.44 -15.01 -0.18
N ALA A 80 9.14 -15.32 -0.21
CA ALA A 80 8.55 -16.15 -1.25
C ALA A 80 8.75 -15.55 -2.65
N ALA A 81 8.59 -14.23 -2.80
CA ALA A 81 8.82 -13.54 -4.07
C ALA A 81 10.30 -13.60 -4.49
N MET A 82 11.24 -13.42 -3.56
CA MET A 82 12.67 -13.49 -3.83
C MET A 82 13.11 -14.91 -4.22
N VAL A 83 12.63 -15.95 -3.53
CA VAL A 83 12.93 -17.36 -3.86
C VAL A 83 12.43 -17.72 -5.26
N ARG A 84 11.23 -17.27 -5.63
CA ARG A 84 10.68 -17.48 -6.98
C ARG A 84 11.47 -16.75 -8.07
N THR A 85 12.01 -15.58 -7.74
CA THR A 85 12.67 -14.69 -8.70
C THR A 85 14.15 -15.04 -8.89
N PHE A 86 14.81 -15.48 -7.82
CA PHE A 86 16.25 -15.74 -7.80
C PHE A 86 16.54 -17.18 -7.35
N PRO A 87 16.96 -18.07 -8.27
CA PRO A 87 17.35 -19.43 -7.91
C PRO A 87 18.41 -19.47 -6.81
N GLY A 88 18.24 -20.37 -5.83
CA GLY A 88 19.16 -20.52 -4.70
C GLY A 88 19.10 -19.40 -3.65
N TYR A 89 18.06 -18.55 -3.65
CA TYR A 89 17.99 -17.43 -2.70
C TYR A 89 17.91 -17.90 -1.23
N GLY A 90 17.25 -19.03 -0.95
CA GLY A 90 17.20 -19.61 0.40
C GLY A 90 18.60 -19.87 0.98
N ALA A 91 19.49 -20.52 0.22
CA ALA A 91 20.87 -20.78 0.64
C ALA A 91 21.68 -19.48 0.86
N ARG A 92 21.41 -18.43 0.07
CA ARG A 92 22.05 -17.12 0.27
C ARG A 92 21.57 -16.44 1.56
N ILE A 93 20.29 -16.57 1.91
CA ILE A 93 19.75 -16.08 3.19
C ILE A 93 20.31 -16.89 4.37
N GLU A 94 20.48 -18.20 4.22
CA GLU A 94 21.17 -19.03 5.21
C GLU A 94 22.61 -18.54 5.45
N ALA A 95 23.38 -18.32 4.38
CA ALA A 95 24.73 -17.77 4.48
C ALA A 95 24.75 -16.39 5.19
N LEU A 96 23.84 -15.48 4.82
CA LEU A 96 23.71 -14.19 5.51
C LEU A 96 23.34 -14.34 6.99
N SER A 97 22.51 -15.33 7.33
CA SER A 97 22.12 -15.57 8.73
C SER A 97 23.31 -15.85 9.63
N HIS A 98 24.29 -16.63 9.16
CA HIS A 98 25.54 -16.87 9.90
C HIS A 98 26.33 -15.59 10.14
N LEU A 99 26.38 -14.68 9.15
CA LEU A 99 27.08 -13.40 9.30
C LEU A 99 26.40 -12.48 10.33
N THR A 100 25.07 -12.51 10.40
CA THR A 100 24.29 -11.68 11.34
C THR A 100 24.37 -12.14 12.79
N GLN A 101 24.76 -13.39 13.06
CA GLN A 101 24.83 -13.94 14.43
C GLN A 101 25.81 -13.20 15.34
N ALA A 102 26.88 -12.64 14.80
CA ALA A 102 27.84 -11.84 15.57
C ALA A 102 27.28 -10.46 15.98
N GLY A 103 26.04 -10.13 15.62
CA GLY A 103 25.41 -8.85 15.95
C GLY A 103 26.05 -7.68 15.21
N GLY A 104 25.94 -6.47 15.77
CA GLY A 104 26.55 -5.27 15.20
C GLY A 104 25.59 -4.43 14.35
N LYS A 105 26.07 -3.26 13.93
CA LYS A 105 25.31 -2.34 13.10
C LYS A 105 25.27 -2.80 11.63
N PRO A 106 24.29 -2.35 10.82
CA PRO A 106 24.19 -2.73 9.41
C PRO A 106 25.50 -2.54 8.61
N GLU A 107 26.25 -1.48 8.86
CA GLU A 107 27.55 -1.21 8.22
C GLU A 107 28.61 -2.27 8.55
N GLU A 108 28.64 -2.77 9.79
CA GLU A 108 29.56 -3.83 10.23
C GLU A 108 29.15 -5.19 9.65
N ILE A 109 27.85 -5.42 9.48
CA ILE A 109 27.33 -6.63 8.82
C ILE A 109 27.69 -6.58 7.32
N LEU A 110 27.60 -5.41 6.70
CA LEU A 110 27.97 -5.22 5.30
C LEU A 110 29.44 -5.50 5.04
N ALA A 111 30.33 -5.03 5.93
CA ALA A 111 31.76 -5.33 5.84
C ALA A 111 32.04 -6.85 5.88
N ARG A 112 31.43 -7.57 6.82
CA ARG A 112 31.50 -9.05 6.87
C ARG A 112 30.92 -9.72 5.63
N ALA A 113 29.80 -9.20 5.11
CA ALA A 113 29.20 -9.71 3.88
C ALA A 113 30.10 -9.48 2.66
N GLU A 114 30.89 -8.41 2.64
CA GLU A 114 31.89 -8.17 1.59
C GLU A 114 33.02 -9.18 1.63
N GLU A 115 33.60 -9.42 2.81
CA GLU A 115 34.62 -10.46 3.01
C GLU A 115 34.13 -11.86 2.62
N ALA A 116 32.84 -12.15 2.87
CA ALA A 116 32.20 -13.42 2.55
C ALA A 116 31.60 -13.51 1.13
N ASN A 117 31.85 -12.54 0.24
CA ASN A 117 31.27 -12.47 -1.12
C ASN A 117 29.71 -12.47 -1.15
N GLN A 118 29.07 -12.01 -0.08
CA GLN A 118 27.61 -11.87 0.06
C GLN A 118 27.11 -10.41 -0.04
N ARG A 119 27.99 -9.45 -0.32
CA ARG A 119 27.64 -8.01 -0.44
C ARG A 119 26.43 -7.78 -1.34
N GLN A 120 26.41 -8.39 -2.53
CA GLN A 120 25.30 -8.17 -3.49
C GLN A 120 23.99 -8.77 -2.99
N THR A 121 24.02 -9.92 -2.30
CA THR A 121 22.83 -10.52 -1.68
C THR A 121 22.26 -9.59 -0.62
N MET A 122 23.12 -9.08 0.27
CA MET A 122 22.69 -8.18 1.35
C MET A 122 22.11 -6.88 0.79
N LEU A 123 22.80 -6.23 -0.16
CA LEU A 123 22.30 -4.99 -0.77
C LEU A 123 21.00 -5.23 -1.56
N GLY A 124 20.87 -6.37 -2.24
CA GLY A 124 19.63 -6.73 -2.91
C GLY A 124 18.47 -6.95 -1.93
N LEU A 125 18.73 -7.56 -0.78
CA LEU A 125 17.73 -7.70 0.29
C LEU A 125 17.31 -6.33 0.86
N VAL A 126 18.28 -5.47 1.17
CA VAL A 126 18.01 -4.11 1.67
C VAL A 126 17.21 -3.31 0.62
N ALA A 127 17.63 -3.34 -0.64
CA ALA A 127 16.89 -2.68 -1.73
C ALA A 127 15.45 -3.19 -1.84
N ALA A 128 15.23 -4.50 -1.66
CA ALA A 128 13.88 -5.07 -1.71
C ALA A 128 12.97 -4.57 -0.58
N TRP A 129 13.51 -4.37 0.63
CA TRP A 129 12.77 -3.75 1.73
C TRP A 129 12.51 -2.26 1.52
N PHE A 130 13.51 -1.53 1.01
CA PHE A 130 13.39 -0.08 0.80
C PHE A 130 12.43 0.27 -0.33
N THR A 131 12.37 -0.55 -1.38
CA THR A 131 11.50 -0.31 -2.54
C THR A 131 10.19 -1.09 -2.46
N GLY A 132 10.10 -2.11 -1.61
CA GLY A 132 9.01 -3.09 -1.56
C GLY A 132 8.99 -4.07 -2.73
N SER A 133 9.90 -3.95 -3.70
CA SER A 133 9.97 -4.73 -4.95
C SER A 133 11.19 -5.63 -4.95
N VAL A 134 11.07 -6.83 -5.54
CA VAL A 134 12.20 -7.79 -5.56
C VAL A 134 13.32 -7.42 -6.54
N GLN A 135 13.05 -6.55 -7.51
CA GLN A 135 13.99 -6.15 -8.57
C GLN A 135 13.74 -4.71 -9.02
N ASP A 136 14.79 -4.05 -9.50
CA ASP A 136 14.73 -2.75 -10.17
C ASP A 136 14.53 -2.93 -11.68
N LYS A 137 13.30 -3.30 -12.06
CA LYS A 137 12.88 -3.37 -13.46
C LYS A 137 11.37 -3.27 -13.58
N THR A 138 10.89 -2.89 -14.77
CA THR A 138 9.47 -2.91 -15.10
C THR A 138 8.88 -4.31 -14.91
N ASN A 139 7.68 -4.39 -14.33
CA ASN A 139 6.96 -5.63 -14.02
C ASN A 139 7.68 -6.56 -13.03
N ALA A 140 8.62 -6.04 -12.22
CA ALA A 140 9.13 -6.77 -11.07
C ALA A 140 8.00 -7.07 -10.07
N PRO A 141 8.01 -8.24 -9.39
CA PRO A 141 7.08 -8.51 -8.31
C PRO A 141 7.11 -7.43 -7.21
N MET A 142 5.99 -6.72 -7.07
CA MET A 142 5.73 -5.73 -6.03
C MET A 142 5.08 -6.42 -4.84
N VAL A 143 5.70 -6.34 -3.66
CA VAL A 143 5.20 -7.01 -2.45
C VAL A 143 4.50 -6.03 -1.52
N ALA A 144 5.13 -4.89 -1.24
CA ALA A 144 4.62 -3.91 -0.28
C ALA A 144 4.95 -2.48 -0.72
N TYR A 145 4.09 -1.90 -1.54
CA TYR A 145 4.28 -0.54 -2.04
C TYR A 145 4.15 0.50 -0.91
N TYR A 146 3.05 0.43 -0.15
CA TYR A 146 2.77 1.39 0.91
C TYR A 146 3.75 1.29 2.08
N ASP A 147 4.10 0.06 2.49
CA ASP A 147 4.98 -0.19 3.64
C ASP A 147 6.49 -0.16 3.29
N ALA A 148 6.86 0.23 2.08
CA ALA A 148 8.26 0.29 1.66
C ALA A 148 9.08 1.22 2.57
N LEU A 149 10.25 0.77 3.02
CA LEU A 149 11.00 1.48 4.07
C LEU A 149 11.43 2.88 3.65
N MET A 150 11.61 3.16 2.35
CA MET A 150 12.02 4.48 1.86
C MET A 150 11.01 5.59 2.18
N TYR A 151 9.74 5.26 2.43
CA TYR A 151 8.71 6.26 2.76
C TYR A 151 8.67 6.64 4.23
N ARG A 152 9.23 5.80 5.13
CA ARG A 152 9.17 6.03 6.58
C ARG A 152 9.83 7.35 7.01
N PRO A 153 11.03 7.73 6.53
CA PRO A 153 11.71 8.94 6.98
C PRO A 153 10.98 10.24 6.65
N THR A 154 10.06 10.21 5.70
CA THR A 154 9.35 11.41 5.21
C THR A 154 7.85 11.34 5.44
N HIS A 155 7.35 10.36 6.20
CA HIS A 155 5.92 10.09 6.34
C HIS A 155 5.13 11.26 6.97
N ASP A 156 5.79 12.13 7.73
CA ASP A 156 5.20 13.32 8.36
C ASP A 156 4.97 14.49 7.39
N ALA A 157 5.67 14.50 6.26
CA ALA A 157 5.65 15.61 5.30
C ALA A 157 5.36 15.20 3.86
N LEU A 158 5.55 13.93 3.49
CA LEU A 158 5.37 13.43 2.14
C LEU A 158 4.49 12.18 2.13
N PRO A 159 3.43 12.14 1.31
CA PRO A 159 2.63 10.94 1.13
C PRO A 159 3.40 9.85 0.40
N VAL A 160 3.01 8.61 0.64
CA VAL A 160 3.22 7.54 -0.34
C VAL A 160 2.46 7.93 -1.61
N PRO A 161 3.10 7.95 -2.80
CA PRO A 161 2.42 8.39 -4.02
C PRO A 161 1.14 7.59 -4.27
N THR A 162 0.13 8.22 -4.88
CA THR A 162 -1.23 7.68 -5.10
C THR A 162 -2.11 7.52 -3.85
N TYR A 163 -1.58 7.72 -2.64
CA TYR A 163 -2.37 7.75 -1.41
C TYR A 163 -2.72 9.18 -1.03
N CYS A 164 -4.00 9.41 -0.73
CA CYS A 164 -4.42 10.69 -0.16
C CYS A 164 -3.79 10.86 1.22
N PHE A 165 -3.31 12.06 1.48
CA PHE A 165 -2.67 12.44 2.73
C PHE A 165 -3.22 13.79 3.17
N ALA A 166 -3.51 13.90 4.46
CA ALA A 166 -4.01 15.10 5.11
C ALA A 166 -5.23 15.73 4.41
N VAL A 167 -5.47 17.01 4.71
CA VAL A 167 -6.57 17.81 4.14
C VAL A 167 -6.12 18.45 2.81
N PRO A 168 -7.05 18.81 1.91
CA PRO A 168 -6.71 19.59 0.72
C PRO A 168 -5.87 20.83 1.07
N ALA A 169 -4.88 21.16 0.25
CA ALA A 169 -3.93 22.27 0.44
C ALA A 169 -2.92 22.11 1.61
N TRP A 170 -2.78 20.92 2.20
CA TRP A 170 -1.78 20.62 3.24
C TRP A 170 -0.34 21.03 2.85
N TRP A 171 -0.01 20.99 1.55
CA TRP A 171 1.31 21.35 1.03
C TRP A 171 1.65 22.85 1.14
N THR A 172 0.70 23.69 1.55
CA THR A 172 0.93 25.12 1.82
C THR A 172 1.31 25.39 3.28
N GLU A 173 1.20 24.39 4.15
CA GLU A 173 1.60 24.49 5.55
C GLU A 173 3.13 24.48 5.70
N THR A 174 3.62 25.02 6.82
CA THR A 174 5.05 24.97 7.14
C THR A 174 5.45 23.51 7.40
N PRO A 175 6.47 22.96 6.71
CA PRO A 175 6.90 21.59 6.96
C PRO A 175 7.32 21.37 8.41
N PRO A 176 7.13 20.15 8.96
CA PRO A 176 7.67 19.79 10.27
C PRO A 176 9.16 20.10 10.38
N ALA A 177 9.60 20.47 11.57
CA ALA A 177 11.02 20.72 11.83
C ALA A 177 11.82 19.42 11.67
N LEU A 178 12.93 19.47 10.91
CA LEU A 178 13.74 18.29 10.57
C LEU A 178 14.44 17.62 11.76
N GLY A 179 14.42 18.22 12.95
CA GLY A 179 15.07 17.67 14.16
C GLY A 179 16.61 17.56 14.07
N VAL A 180 17.21 18.06 12.99
CA VAL A 180 18.66 18.10 12.75
C VAL A 180 19.08 19.54 12.46
N SER A 181 20.32 19.88 12.82
CA SER A 181 20.88 21.20 12.51
C SER A 181 20.94 21.39 10.99
N VAL A 182 20.03 22.20 10.48
CA VAL A 182 20.00 22.52 9.06
C VAL A 182 21.10 23.55 8.80
N THR A 183 22.25 23.10 8.31
CA THR A 183 23.15 23.99 7.55
C THR A 183 22.56 24.14 6.14
N SER A 184 21.33 24.64 6.06
CA SER A 184 20.77 25.09 4.78
C SER A 184 21.27 26.50 4.53
N PRO A 185 21.78 26.82 3.32
CA PRO A 185 21.87 28.20 2.88
C PRO A 185 20.50 28.85 3.08
N VAL A 186 20.46 30.00 3.73
CA VAL A 186 19.23 30.78 3.93
C VAL A 186 18.50 30.85 2.59
N PRO A 187 17.21 30.44 2.51
CA PRO A 187 16.43 30.59 1.30
C PRO A 187 16.53 32.03 0.83
N VAL A 188 17.08 32.23 -0.37
CA VAL A 188 17.03 33.55 -1.00
C VAL A 188 15.54 33.89 -1.14
N PRO A 189 15.07 35.04 -0.64
CA PRO A 189 13.66 35.42 -0.76
C PRO A 189 13.27 35.30 -2.24
N ALA A 190 12.17 34.57 -2.49
CA ALA A 190 11.73 34.30 -3.84
C ALA A 190 11.59 35.62 -4.60
N PRO A 191 12.12 35.72 -5.85
CA PRO A 191 11.84 36.88 -6.67
C PRO A 191 10.32 37.05 -6.80
N PRO A 192 9.80 38.29 -6.86
CA PRO A 192 8.38 38.54 -6.97
C PRO A 192 7.79 37.72 -8.12
N PRO A 193 6.56 37.18 -7.97
CA PRO A 193 5.96 36.37 -9.02
C PRO A 193 5.95 37.16 -10.33
N PRO A 194 6.25 36.52 -11.46
CA PRO A 194 6.15 37.18 -12.75
C PRO A 194 4.72 37.72 -12.93
N PRO A 195 4.53 38.89 -13.59
CA PRO A 195 3.21 39.43 -13.83
C PRO A 195 2.32 38.37 -14.51
N VAL A 196 1.08 38.26 -14.04
CA VAL A 196 0.09 37.31 -14.59
C VAL A 196 -0.09 37.59 -16.10
N GLY A 197 0.28 36.63 -16.93
CA GLY A 197 0.17 36.65 -18.39
C GLY A 197 1.47 36.13 -18.99
N ILE A 198 1.54 34.92 -19.57
CA ILE A 198 0.87 34.54 -20.82
C ILE A 198 0.45 33.06 -20.74
N GLN A 199 -0.80 32.74 -21.12
CA GLN A 199 -1.21 31.35 -21.32
C GLN A 199 -0.29 30.71 -22.36
N SER A 200 0.48 29.69 -21.98
CA SER A 200 1.19 28.88 -22.96
C SER A 200 0.17 28.09 -23.78
N PRO A 201 0.27 28.04 -25.12
CA PRO A 201 -0.55 27.15 -25.91
C PRO A 201 -0.40 25.71 -25.40
N PRO A 202 -1.49 24.92 -25.34
CA PRO A 202 -1.39 23.54 -24.91
C PRO A 202 -0.39 22.78 -25.79
N PRO A 203 0.41 21.86 -25.21
CA PRO A 203 1.37 21.08 -25.97
C PRO A 203 0.65 20.32 -27.09
N ALA A 204 1.30 20.25 -28.26
CA ALA A 204 0.77 19.50 -29.39
C ALA A 204 0.51 18.04 -28.96
N GLN A 205 -0.76 17.65 -28.95
CA GLN A 205 -1.14 16.28 -28.65
C GLN A 205 -0.55 15.36 -29.71
N SER A 206 0.19 14.34 -29.28
CA SER A 206 0.67 13.29 -30.18
C SER A 206 -0.54 12.61 -30.84
N LYS A 207 -0.52 12.51 -32.18
CA LYS A 207 -1.61 11.85 -32.93
C LYS A 207 -1.76 10.42 -32.42
N VAL A 208 -2.98 10.06 -32.02
CA VAL A 208 -3.35 8.69 -31.64
C VAL A 208 -3.07 7.79 -32.85
N LEU A 209 -2.19 6.80 -32.68
CA LEU A 209 -1.95 5.76 -33.67
C LEU A 209 -3.25 4.96 -33.88
N PRO A 210 -3.69 4.73 -35.13
CA PRO A 210 -4.89 3.95 -35.38
C PRO A 210 -4.70 2.52 -34.88
N THR A 211 -5.67 2.03 -34.10
CA THR A 211 -5.70 0.64 -33.63
C THR A 211 -5.94 -0.29 -34.81
N LYS A 212 -4.99 -1.18 -35.09
CA LYS A 212 -5.15 -2.27 -36.06
C LYS A 212 -6.20 -3.26 -35.50
N PRO A 213 -7.29 -3.57 -36.22
CA PRO A 213 -8.24 -4.58 -35.77
C PRO A 213 -7.57 -5.97 -35.76
N PRO A 214 -8.00 -6.88 -34.86
CA PRO A 214 -7.43 -8.22 -34.79
C PRO A 214 -7.68 -8.98 -36.10
N ALA A 215 -6.68 -9.73 -36.54
CA ALA A 215 -6.78 -10.58 -37.71
C ALA A 215 -7.87 -11.63 -37.49
N LYS A 216 -8.73 -11.84 -38.49
CA LYS A 216 -9.69 -12.95 -38.49
C LYS A 216 -8.91 -14.25 -38.61
N GLU A 217 -9.11 -15.14 -37.64
CA GLU A 217 -8.67 -16.53 -37.72
C GLU A 217 -9.47 -17.24 -38.83
N HIS A 218 -8.77 -18.00 -39.67
CA HIS A 218 -9.31 -18.97 -40.63
C HIS A 218 -8.74 -20.34 -40.30
#